data_AF-A0A1I0QQA7-F1
#
_entry.id   AF-A0A1I0QQA7-F1
#
_cell.length_a   1.000
_cell.length_b   1.000
_cell.length_c   1.000
_cell.angle_alpha   90.00
_cell.angle_beta   90.00
_cell.angle_gamma   90.00
#
_symmetry.space_group_name_H-M   'P 1'
#
loop_
_entity.id
_entity.type
_entity.pdbx_description
1 polymer ?
#
loop_
_entity_poly.entity_id
_entity_poly.type
_entity_poly.pdbx_seq_one_letter_code
_entity_poly.pdbx_strand_id
1 'polypeptide(L)'
;METTKIIYWVSTVMVCLVMVFSSYSDLRSVAVKEAFVHLGFPGYFRIELGVMKIIGIILLLAPLPGFCKEWAYAGFAITFISAFIAHTVSGDPMSARIAPVIVLVFLLVSCFAFHQLKN
;
A
#
# COMPACT_ATOMS: atom_id res chain seq x y z
N MET A 1 4.54 -16.73 20.06
CA MET A 1 5.02 -16.72 18.65
C MET A 1 3.90 -17.05 17.67
N GLU A 2 3.08 -18.09 17.90
CA GLU A 2 1.96 -18.45 17.00
C GLU A 2 0.96 -17.29 16.75
N THR A 3 0.53 -16.59 17.80
CA THR A 3 -0.37 -15.44 17.66
C THR A 3 0.24 -14.31 16.82
N THR A 4 1.51 -13.96 17.04
CA THR A 4 2.24 -12.95 16.26
C THR A 4 2.34 -13.35 14.79
N LYS A 5 2.52 -14.65 14.51
CA LYS A 5 2.54 -15.19 13.14
C LYS A 5 1.19 -15.05 12.45
N ILE A 6 0.10 -15.33 13.16
CA ILE A 6 -1.26 -15.13 12.64
C ILE A 6 -1.50 -13.65 12.37
N ILE A 7 -1.18 -12.76 13.32
CA ILE A 7 -1.34 -11.30 13.15
C ILE A 7 -0.55 -10.81 11.94
N TYR A 8 0.71 -11.23 11.81
CA TYR A 8 1.56 -10.90 10.66
C TYR A 8 0.91 -11.31 9.34
N TRP A 9 0.49 -12.57 9.19
CA TRP A 9 -0.06 -13.04 7.93
C TRP A 9 -1.42 -12.44 7.60
N VAL A 10 -2.30 -12.29 8.59
CA VAL A 10 -3.62 -11.66 8.39
C VAL A 10 -3.47 -10.21 7.94
N SER A 11 -2.65 -9.42 8.64
CA SER A 11 -2.43 -8.02 8.28
C SER A 11 -1.70 -7.88 6.93
N THR A 12 -0.71 -8.72 6.65
CA THR A 12 0.03 -8.70 5.37
C THR A 12 -0.87 -9.05 4.20
N VAL A 13 -1.67 -10.11 4.30
CA VAL A 13 -2.60 -10.52 3.25
C VAL A 13 -3.66 -9.44 3.01
N MET A 14 -4.17 -8.82 4.08
CA MET A 14 -5.13 -7.72 3.96
C MET A 14 -4.54 -6.54 3.17
N VAL A 15 -3.33 -6.08 3.51
CA VAL A 15 -2.63 -5.04 2.75
C VAL A 15 -2.45 -5.45 1.29
N CYS A 16 -1.95 -6.66 1.05
CA CYS A 16 -1.70 -7.15 -0.30
C CYS A 16 -2.98 -7.24 -1.14
N LEU A 17 -4.11 -7.67 -0.58
CA LEU A 17 -5.40 -7.71 -1.27
C LEU A 17 -5.85 -6.31 -1.71
N VAL A 18 -5.77 -5.33 -0.80
CA VAL A 18 -6.09 -3.94 -1.14
C VAL A 18 -5.14 -3.41 -2.22
N MET A 19 -3.85 -3.74 -2.14
CA MET A 19 -2.86 -3.31 -3.12
C MET A 19 -3.04 -3.98 -4.49
N VAL A 20 -3.50 -5.23 -4.55
CA VAL A 20 -3.83 -5.90 -5.82
C VAL A 20 -5.00 -5.20 -6.50
N PHE A 21 -6.06 -4.90 -5.74
CA PHE A 21 -7.20 -4.17 -6.30
C PHE A 21 -6.81 -2.75 -6.75
N SER A 22 -6.02 -2.05 -5.92
CA SER A 22 -5.54 -0.71 -6.24
C SER A 22 -4.63 -0.70 -7.47
N SER A 23 -3.65 -1.60 -7.57
CA SER A 23 -2.74 -1.66 -8.72
C SER A 23 -3.46 -2.06 -10.00
N TYR A 24 -4.40 -3.00 -9.93
CA TYR A 24 -5.25 -3.34 -11.07
C TYR A 24 -6.04 -2.12 -11.56
N SER A 25 -6.64 -1.36 -10.64
CA SER A 25 -7.41 -0.16 -10.95
C SER A 25 -6.51 0.95 -11.52
N ASP A 26 -5.32 1.15 -10.95
CA ASP A 26 -4.30 2.07 -11.45
C ASP A 26 -3.89 1.73 -12.87
N LEU A 27 -3.89 0.46 -13.29
CA LEU A 27 -3.49 0.08 -14.65
C LEU A 27 -4.67 0.11 -15.65
N ARG A 28 -5.88 -0.24 -15.22
CA ARG A 28 -7.00 -0.55 -16.14
C ARG A 28 -8.20 0.40 -16.05
N SER A 29 -8.44 1.05 -14.92
CA SER A 29 -9.67 1.82 -14.71
C SER A 29 -9.60 3.23 -15.31
N VAL A 30 -10.62 3.58 -16.11
CA VAL A 30 -10.80 4.94 -16.64
C VAL A 30 -11.10 5.93 -15.50
N ALA A 31 -11.94 5.54 -14.55
CA ALA A 31 -12.27 6.39 -13.39
C ALA A 31 -11.03 6.71 -12.54
N VAL A 32 -10.12 5.74 -12.35
CA VAL A 32 -8.86 6.00 -11.62
C VAL A 32 -7.92 6.87 -12.45
N LYS A 33 -7.88 6.71 -13.78
CA LYS A 33 -7.13 7.63 -14.64
C LYS A 33 -7.60 9.07 -14.48
N GLU A 34 -8.91 9.31 -14.44
CA GLU A 34 -9.49 10.63 -14.18
C GLU A 34 -9.18 11.15 -12.77
N ALA A 35 -9.23 10.27 -11.76
CA ALA A 35 -8.85 10.61 -10.40
C ALA A 35 -7.39 11.09 -10.29
N PHE A 36 -6.44 10.44 -10.99
CA PHE A 36 -5.04 10.91 -11.02
C PHE A 36 -4.90 12.28 -11.68
N VAL A 37 -5.70 12.58 -12.70
CA VAL A 37 -5.72 13.92 -13.33
C VAL A 37 -6.27 14.97 -12.36
N HIS A 38 -7.36 14.65 -11.63
CA HIS A 38 -7.89 15.51 -10.57
C HIS A 38 -6.87 15.79 -9.46
N LEU A 39 -6.07 14.79 -9.09
CA LEU A 39 -4.96 14.93 -8.14
C LEU A 39 -3.74 15.68 -8.73
N GLY A 40 -3.77 16.06 -10.01
CA GLY A 40 -2.68 16.79 -10.68
C GLY A 40 -1.52 15.93 -11.16
N PHE A 41 -1.66 14.60 -11.17
CA PHE A 41 -0.60 13.68 -11.58
C PHE A 41 -0.65 13.34 -13.07
N PRO A 42 0.51 13.22 -13.74
CA PRO A 42 0.58 12.81 -15.13
C PRO A 42 0.24 11.33 -15.29
N GLY A 43 -0.24 10.95 -16.48
CA GLY A 43 -0.72 9.59 -16.76
C GLY A 43 0.34 8.48 -16.61
N TYR A 44 1.63 8.79 -16.81
CA TYR A 44 2.72 7.82 -16.62
C TYR A 44 2.91 7.47 -15.13
N PHE A 45 2.75 8.45 -14.22
CA PHE A 45 2.94 8.25 -12.78
C PHE A 45 1.95 7.22 -12.23
N ARG A 46 0.71 7.24 -12.74
CA ARG A 46 -0.29 6.21 -12.43
C ARG A 46 0.19 4.79 -12.77
N ILE A 47 0.75 4.62 -13.97
CA ILE A 47 1.24 3.30 -14.43
C ILE A 47 2.46 2.87 -13.61
N GLU A 48 3.40 3.78 -13.41
CA GLU A 48 4.58 3.56 -12.57
C GLU A 48 4.18 3.11 -11.16
N LEU A 49 3.28 3.86 -10.50
CA LEU A 49 2.81 3.54 -9.16
C LEU A 49 2.09 2.19 -9.12
N GLY A 50 1.26 1.88 -10.13
CA GLY A 50 0.60 0.57 -10.25
C GLY A 50 1.60 -0.58 -10.33
N VAL A 51 2.65 -0.46 -11.15
CA VAL A 51 3.72 -1.47 -11.27
C VAL A 51 4.50 -1.60 -9.96
N MET A 52 4.85 -0.48 -9.32
CA MET A 52 5.57 -0.49 -8.06
C MET A 52 4.77 -1.14 -6.92
N LYS A 53 3.45 -0.98 -6.88
CA LYS A 53 2.58 -1.70 -5.95
C LYS A 53 2.65 -3.21 -6.14
N ILE A 54 2.67 -3.69 -7.39
CA ILE A 54 2.80 -5.13 -7.69
C ILE A 54 4.14 -5.66 -7.18
N ILE A 55 5.24 -4.92 -7.42
CA ILE A 55 6.56 -5.28 -6.90
C ILE A 55 6.53 -5.36 -5.36
N GLY A 56 5.96 -4.34 -4.69
CA GLY A 56 5.83 -4.33 -3.24
C GLY A 56 5.04 -5.51 -2.68
N ILE A 57 3.94 -5.91 -3.35
CA ILE A 57 3.15 -7.10 -2.98
C ILE A 57 4.02 -8.36 -3.04
N ILE A 58 4.76 -8.54 -4.13
CA ILE A 58 5.65 -9.70 -4.32
C ILE A 58 6.70 -9.72 -3.20
N LEU A 59 7.31 -8.57 -2.89
CA LEU A 59 8.32 -8.46 -1.85
C LEU A 59 7.80 -8.84 -0.46
N LEU A 60 6.54 -8.51 -0.13
CA LEU A 60 5.94 -8.85 1.16
C LEU A 60 5.57 -10.34 1.28
N LEU A 61 5.03 -10.93 0.21
CA LEU A 61 4.50 -12.31 0.22
C LEU A 61 5.57 -13.37 -0.02
N ALA A 62 6.58 -13.07 -0.84
CA ALA A 62 7.61 -14.03 -1.19
C ALA A 62 8.51 -14.35 0.03
N PRO A 63 9.11 -15.56 0.06
CA PRO A 63 10.07 -15.95 1.10
C PRO A 63 11.44 -15.31 0.84
N LEU A 64 11.49 -13.98 0.80
CA LEU A 64 12.69 -13.17 0.54
C LEU A 64 13.39 -12.74 1.85
N PRO A 65 14.67 -12.34 1.77
CA PRO A 65 15.39 -11.76 2.91
C PRO A 65 14.64 -10.59 3.54
N GLY A 66 14.76 -10.44 4.86
CA GLY A 66 13.99 -9.43 5.60
C GLY A 66 14.19 -7.99 5.12
N PHE A 67 15.38 -7.66 4.63
CA PHE A 67 15.68 -6.36 4.02
C PHE A 67 14.74 -6.02 2.85
N CYS A 68 14.42 -6.98 1.98
CA CYS A 68 13.48 -6.76 0.87
C CYS A 68 12.09 -6.35 1.38
N LYS A 69 11.65 -6.92 2.51
CA LYS A 69 10.38 -6.58 3.15
C LYS A 69 10.42 -5.20 3.78
N GLU A 70 11.53 -4.83 4.41
CA GLU A 70 11.74 -3.50 4.98
C GLU A 70 11.61 -2.40 3.91
N TRP A 71 12.16 -2.61 2.71
CA TRP A 71 11.95 -1.71 1.57
C TRP A 71 10.50 -1.63 1.11
N ALA A 72 9.79 -2.77 1.06
CA ALA A 72 8.37 -2.80 0.70
C ALA A 72 7.51 -2.04 1.74
N TYR A 73 7.79 -2.22 3.03
CA TYR A 73 7.12 -1.47 4.09
C TYR A 73 7.37 0.03 3.97
N ALA A 74 8.62 0.46 3.74
CA ALA A 74 8.94 1.87 3.57
C ALA A 74 8.21 2.47 2.34
N GLY A 75 8.27 1.78 1.20
CA GLY A 75 7.63 2.23 -0.04
C GLY A 75 6.11 2.35 0.08
N PHE A 76 5.43 1.36 0.68
CA PHE A 76 3.99 1.44 0.92
C PHE A 76 3.63 2.52 1.95
N ALA A 77 4.40 2.67 3.02
CA ALA A 77 4.15 3.71 4.02
C ALA A 77 4.22 5.11 3.38
N ILE A 78 5.26 5.38 2.60
CA ILE A 78 5.39 6.64 1.85
C ILE A 78 4.20 6.82 0.91
N THR A 79 3.79 5.76 0.19
CA THR A 79 2.64 5.81 -0.72
C THR A 79 1.35 6.18 0.00
N PHE A 80 1.07 5.58 1.15
CA PHE A 80 -0.17 5.85 1.90
C PHE A 80 -0.17 7.23 2.55
N ILE A 81 0.96 7.67 3.09
CA ILE A 81 1.11 9.04 3.62
C ILE A 81 0.90 10.06 2.49
N SER A 82 1.52 9.82 1.34
CA SER A 82 1.41 10.71 0.18
C SER A 82 -0.02 10.75 -0.36
N ALA A 83 -0.71 9.60 -0.42
CA ALA A 83 -2.11 9.51 -0.82
C ALA A 83 -3.04 10.29 0.12
N PHE A 84 -2.83 10.18 1.45
CA PHE A 84 -3.57 10.97 2.43
C PHE A 84 -3.40 12.48 2.21
N ILE A 85 -2.15 12.91 2.00
CA ILE A 85 -1.83 14.33 1.74
C ILE A 85 -2.50 14.78 0.43
N ALA A 86 -2.37 14.00 -0.65
CA ALA A 86 -2.94 14.32 -1.96
C ALA A 86 -4.47 14.50 -1.88
N HIS A 87 -5.19 13.52 -1.32
CA HIS A 87 -6.65 13.62 -1.15
C HIS A 87 -7.06 14.79 -0.24
N THR A 88 -6.25 15.13 0.76
CA THR A 88 -6.53 16.25 1.67
C THR A 88 -6.37 17.59 0.97
N VAL A 89 -5.27 17.77 0.23
CA VAL A 89 -4.98 19.01 -0.50
C VAL A 89 -5.93 19.21 -1.68
N SER A 90 -6.35 18.13 -2.35
CA SER A 90 -7.32 18.16 -3.44
C SER A 90 -8.78 18.36 -2.99
N GLY A 91 -9.03 18.42 -1.67
CA GLY A 91 -10.36 18.70 -1.13
C GLY A 91 -11.34 17.51 -1.22
N ASP A 92 -10.85 16.29 -1.41
CA ASP A 92 -11.68 15.10 -1.62
C ASP A 92 -12.54 14.75 -0.39
N PRO A 93 -13.60 13.94 -0.53
CA PRO A 93 -14.41 13.50 0.61
C PRO A 93 -13.59 12.80 1.69
N MET A 94 -14.06 12.87 2.94
CA MET A 94 -13.39 12.26 4.09
C MET A 94 -13.10 10.76 3.90
N SER A 95 -13.97 10.04 3.18
CA SER A 95 -13.79 8.62 2.85
C SER A 95 -12.51 8.36 2.06
N ALA A 96 -12.19 9.20 1.07
CA ALA A 96 -10.97 9.09 0.26
C ALA A 96 -9.72 9.41 1.08
N ARG A 97 -9.81 10.36 2.03
CA ARG A 97 -8.71 10.73 2.92
C ARG A 97 -8.41 9.61 3.93
N ILE A 98 -9.42 9.04 4.57
CA ILE A 98 -9.21 8.05 5.65
C ILE A 98 -8.79 6.68 5.10
N ALA A 99 -9.21 6.31 3.89
CA ALA A 99 -8.88 5.02 3.28
C ALA A 99 -7.37 4.66 3.32
N PRO A 100 -6.42 5.49 2.84
CA PRO A 100 -4.99 5.18 2.94
C PRO A 100 -4.48 5.10 4.37
N VAL A 101 -5.06 5.84 5.32
CA VAL A 101 -4.67 5.78 6.75
C VAL A 101 -5.03 4.42 7.36
N ILE A 102 -6.20 3.88 7.04
CA ILE A 102 -6.61 2.56 7.52
C ILE A 102 -5.61 1.49 7.03
N VAL A 103 -5.25 1.53 5.74
CA VAL A 103 -4.31 0.56 5.16
C VAL A 103 -2.90 0.75 5.74
N LEU A 104 -2.49 1.98 6.02
CA LEU A 104 -1.23 2.28 6.72
C LEU A 104 -1.19 1.64 8.12
N VAL A 105 -2.29 1.68 8.87
CA VAL A 105 -2.36 1.01 10.19
C VAL A 105 -2.16 -0.50 10.04
N PHE A 106 -2.82 -1.15 9.07
CA PHE A 106 -2.59 -2.57 8.80
C PHE A 106 -1.13 -2.86 8.39
N LEU A 107 -0.52 -1.98 7.58
CA LEU A 107 0.88 -2.10 7.19
C LEU A 107 1.82 -2.00 8.40
N LEU A 108 1.57 -1.06 9.31
CA LEU A 108 2.37 -0.89 10.53
C LEU A 108 2.23 -2.08 11.49
N VAL A 109 1.01 -2.62 11.64
CA VAL A 109 0.76 -3.85 12.41
C VAL A 109 1.54 -5.03 11.81
N SER A 110 1.48 -5.20 10.49
CA SER A 110 2.24 -6.21 9.76
C SER A 110 3.74 -6.05 9.97
N CYS A 111 4.26 -4.83 9.82
CA CYS A 111 5.66 -4.50 10.01
C CYS A 111 6.15 -4.79 11.44
N PHE A 112 5.39 -4.39 12.45
CA PHE A 112 5.74 -4.64 13.84
C PHE A 112 5.74 -6.14 14.17
N ALA A 113 4.72 -6.88 13.71
CA ALA A 113 4.65 -8.32 13.88
C ALA A 113 5.79 -9.04 13.15
N PHE A 114 6.21 -8.57 11.96
CA PHE A 114 7.36 -9.09 11.23
C PHE A 114 8.66 -8.96 12.04
N HIS A 115 8.93 -7.80 12.63
CA HIS A 115 10.13 -7.59 13.45
C HIS A 115 10.13 -8.45 14.71
N GLN A 116 8.96 -8.68 15.34
CA GLN A 116 8.85 -9.61 16.46
C GLN A 116 9.10 -11.07 16.11
N LEU A 117 8.83 -11.49 14.86
CA LEU A 117 9.08 -12.87 14.41
C LEU A 117 10.54 -13.09 13.97
N LYS A 118 11.28 -12.01 13.69
CA LYS A 118 12.69 -12.02 13.30
C LYS A 118 13.63 -12.07 14.51
N ASN A 119 13.19 -11.51 15.64
CA ASN A 119 13.89 -11.53 16.93
C ASN A 119 13.58 -12.81 17.71
#